data_AF-A0A3S4MD55-F1
#
_entry.id   AF-A0A3S4MD55-F1
#
_cell.length_a   1.000
_cell.length_b   1.000
_cell.length_c   1.000
_cell.angle_alpha   90.00
_cell.angle_beta   90.00
_cell.angle_gamma   90.00
#
_symmetry.space_group_name_H-M   'P 1'
#
loop_
_entity.id
_entity.type
_entity.pdbx_description
1 polymer ?
#
loop_
_entity_poly.entity_id
_entity_poly.type
_entity_poly.pdbx_seq_one_letter_code
_entity_poly.pdbx_strand_id
1 'polypeptide(L)'
;MAAVSINKISGAIISGIEKAQMDYAEMSGGEWVWNAAEYVLTTYIAKEIHSLEGSKFVTIEHSGLAALGDAGAIGPGPKPLKARLRGRFDLLLWWANSKPRAVIEVKNHPSGPKGWVKDIERIAAVLNMQKDNSSFHFGAFAYYYSAQDGRQLSAEQKLARKLERMKKYVASSLSNKFRIEQVESNIHNEGEYGAWVAACIIIKRVN
;
A
#
# COMPACT_ATOMS: atom_id res chain seq x y z
N MET A 1 -23.90 8.33 4.76
CA MET A 1 -23.50 7.25 3.83
C MET A 1 -22.74 6.17 4.58
N ALA A 2 -22.79 4.92 4.12
CA ALA A 2 -22.02 3.81 4.70
C ALA A 2 -20.50 4.01 4.51
N ALA A 3 -19.70 3.42 5.40
CA ALA A 3 -18.26 3.40 5.23
C ALA A 3 -17.85 2.47 4.07
N VAL A 4 -16.89 2.92 3.26
CA VAL A 4 -16.40 2.15 2.11
C VAL A 4 -15.69 0.88 2.58
N SER A 5 -15.98 -0.29 2.02
CA SER A 5 -15.38 -1.56 2.45
C SER A 5 -13.88 -1.64 2.13
N ILE A 6 -13.13 -2.49 2.84
CA ILE A 6 -11.71 -2.72 2.56
C ILE A 6 -11.52 -3.21 1.10
N ASN A 7 -12.40 -4.10 0.62
CA ASN A 7 -12.33 -4.60 -0.76
C ASN A 7 -12.49 -3.49 -1.82
N LYS A 8 -13.35 -2.50 -1.57
CA LYS A 8 -13.47 -1.32 -2.45
C LYS A 8 -12.20 -0.45 -2.39
N ILE A 9 -11.60 -0.30 -1.22
CA ILE A 9 -10.34 0.44 -1.05
C ILE A 9 -9.19 -0.28 -1.76
N SER A 10 -9.02 -1.59 -1.56
CA SER A 10 -7.96 -2.36 -2.25
C SER A 10 -8.17 -2.35 -3.76
N GLY A 11 -9.41 -2.50 -4.25
CA GLY A 11 -9.72 -2.35 -5.67
C GLY A 11 -9.34 -0.97 -6.23
N ALA A 12 -9.61 0.11 -5.48
CA ALA A 12 -9.19 1.46 -5.88
C ALA A 12 -7.67 1.66 -5.86
N ILE A 13 -6.94 1.00 -4.94
CA ILE A 13 -5.47 0.99 -4.95
C ILE A 13 -4.96 0.34 -6.24
N ILE A 14 -5.51 -0.83 -6.60
CA ILE A 14 -5.13 -1.53 -7.84
C ILE A 14 -5.44 -0.65 -9.07
N SER A 15 -6.66 -0.13 -9.19
CA SER A 15 -7.08 0.78 -10.26
C SER A 15 -6.15 2.01 -10.36
N GLY A 16 -5.75 2.57 -9.22
CA GLY A 16 -4.86 3.73 -9.17
C GLY A 16 -3.48 3.44 -9.74
N ILE A 17 -2.91 2.27 -9.41
CA ILE A 17 -1.62 1.85 -9.97
C ILE A 17 -1.73 1.56 -11.47
N GLU A 18 -2.80 0.89 -11.92
CA GLU A 18 -3.02 0.58 -13.34
C GLU A 18 -3.16 1.87 -14.16
N LYS A 19 -3.98 2.83 -13.71
CA LYS A 19 -4.12 4.13 -14.36
C LYS A 19 -2.82 4.91 -14.37
N ALA A 20 -2.05 4.89 -13.28
CA ALA A 20 -0.74 5.55 -13.24
C ALA A 20 0.24 4.94 -14.26
N GLN A 21 0.23 3.62 -14.43
CA GLN A 21 1.02 2.93 -15.44
C GLN A 21 0.62 3.33 -16.86
N MET A 22 -0.69 3.28 -17.16
CA MET A 22 -1.21 3.60 -18.50
C MET A 22 -0.96 5.06 -18.87
N ASP A 23 -1.35 6.00 -18.01
CA ASP A 23 -1.21 7.43 -18.27
C ASP A 23 0.27 7.84 -18.35
N TYR A 24 1.14 7.25 -17.52
CA TYR A 24 2.58 7.54 -17.60
C TYR A 24 3.19 6.99 -18.89
N ALA A 25 2.81 5.78 -19.33
CA ALA A 25 3.27 5.23 -20.60
C ALA A 25 2.84 6.09 -21.79
N GLU A 26 1.59 6.57 -21.80
CA GLU A 26 1.13 7.51 -22.82
C GLU A 26 1.91 8.83 -22.78
N MET A 27 2.02 9.46 -21.60
CA MET A 27 2.67 10.76 -21.43
C MET A 27 4.17 10.74 -21.78
N SER A 28 4.85 9.63 -21.51
CA SER A 28 6.29 9.47 -21.71
C SER A 28 6.67 8.94 -23.09
N GLY A 29 5.70 8.55 -23.92
CA GLY A 29 5.96 7.91 -25.20
C GLY A 29 6.38 6.43 -25.11
N GLY A 30 6.01 5.75 -24.01
CA GLY A 30 6.16 4.31 -23.84
C GLY A 30 6.92 3.85 -22.59
N GLU A 31 7.40 4.76 -21.73
CA GLU A 31 8.08 4.40 -20.48
C GLU A 31 7.09 3.88 -19.44
N TRP A 32 7.53 2.92 -18.64
CA TRP A 32 6.70 2.37 -17.57
C TRP A 32 6.88 3.15 -16.27
N VAL A 33 5.87 3.10 -15.40
CA VAL A 33 5.82 3.88 -14.16
C VAL A 33 6.94 3.54 -13.18
N TRP A 34 7.63 2.39 -13.32
CA TRP A 34 8.83 2.10 -12.53
C TRP A 34 9.93 3.15 -12.67
N ASN A 35 9.99 3.84 -13.80
CA ASN A 35 10.94 4.92 -14.08
C ASN A 35 10.45 6.29 -13.56
N ALA A 36 9.17 6.38 -13.17
CA ALA A 36 8.57 7.58 -12.60
C ALA A 36 8.84 7.70 -11.09
N ALA A 37 8.64 8.91 -10.55
CA ALA A 37 8.62 9.10 -9.11
C ALA A 37 7.46 8.32 -8.46
N GLU A 38 7.70 7.70 -7.31
CA GLU A 38 6.69 6.97 -6.52
C GLU A 38 5.45 7.81 -6.21
N TYR A 39 5.61 9.13 -6.11
CA TYR A 39 4.52 10.08 -5.89
C TYR A 39 3.45 10.06 -7.00
N VAL A 40 3.81 9.63 -8.23
CA VAL A 40 2.82 9.41 -9.31
C VAL A 40 1.81 8.36 -8.87
N LEU A 41 2.26 7.19 -8.41
CA LEU A 41 1.38 6.13 -7.89
C LEU A 41 0.52 6.66 -6.73
N THR A 42 1.13 7.36 -5.77
CA THR A 42 0.44 7.93 -4.60
C THR A 42 -0.73 8.83 -5.00
N THR A 43 -0.52 9.74 -5.97
CA THR A 43 -1.57 10.67 -6.40
C THR A 43 -2.72 9.96 -7.12
N TYR A 44 -2.44 8.97 -7.95
CA TYR A 44 -3.48 8.20 -8.64
C TYR A 44 -4.29 7.34 -7.68
N ILE A 45 -3.63 6.64 -6.75
CA ILE A 45 -4.31 5.88 -5.70
C ILE A 45 -5.21 6.80 -4.87
N ALA A 46 -4.75 8.00 -4.50
CA ALA A 46 -5.56 8.97 -3.77
C ALA A 46 -6.82 9.39 -4.56
N LYS A 47 -6.69 9.67 -5.86
CA LYS A 47 -7.82 10.02 -6.75
C LYS A 47 -8.84 8.89 -6.85
N GLU A 48 -8.38 7.65 -7.06
CA GLU A 48 -9.26 6.48 -7.16
C GLU A 48 -9.94 6.17 -5.83
N ILE A 49 -9.25 6.32 -4.71
CA ILE A 49 -9.91 6.21 -3.41
C ILE A 49 -10.96 7.32 -3.31
N HIS A 50 -10.61 8.58 -3.53
CA HIS A 50 -11.53 9.72 -3.40
C HIS A 50 -12.83 9.50 -4.18
N SER A 51 -12.76 9.02 -5.43
CA SER A 51 -13.91 8.83 -6.32
C SER A 51 -14.91 7.75 -5.88
N LEU A 52 -14.55 6.84 -4.96
CA LEU A 52 -15.50 5.82 -4.50
C LEU A 52 -16.72 6.45 -3.80
N GLU A 53 -17.91 5.92 -4.04
CA GLU A 53 -19.07 6.32 -3.25
C GLU A 53 -18.96 5.84 -1.79
N GLY A 54 -19.26 6.73 -0.85
CA GLY A 54 -19.32 6.43 0.58
C GLY A 54 -18.54 7.40 1.47
N SER A 55 -18.75 7.28 2.78
CA SER A 55 -18.23 8.17 3.81
C SER A 55 -16.73 7.96 4.05
N LYS A 56 -15.89 8.86 3.51
CA LYS A 56 -14.42 8.88 3.72
C LYS A 56 -13.79 10.18 3.23
N PHE A 57 -12.54 10.41 3.60
CA PHE A 57 -11.63 11.26 2.84
C PHE A 57 -10.21 10.68 2.89
N VAL A 58 -9.32 11.21 2.06
CA VAL A 58 -7.93 10.77 1.94
C VAL A 58 -7.02 11.99 1.96
N THR A 59 -5.90 11.88 2.66
CA THR A 59 -4.86 12.91 2.68
C THR A 59 -3.54 12.28 2.26
N ILE A 60 -2.75 13.04 1.51
CA ILE A 60 -1.43 12.65 1.03
C ILE A 60 -0.36 13.24 1.96
N GLU A 61 0.70 12.49 2.27
CA GLU A 61 1.83 12.98 3.08
C GLU A 61 1.43 13.51 4.47
N HIS A 62 0.51 12.81 5.15
CA HIS A 62 0.06 13.25 6.48
C HIS A 62 1.09 12.91 7.56
N SER A 63 1.29 13.81 8.53
CA SER A 63 2.22 13.63 9.65
C SER A 63 1.87 12.39 10.48
N GLY A 64 2.83 11.50 10.70
CA GLY A 64 2.60 10.28 11.47
C GLY A 64 2.24 10.55 12.92
N LEU A 65 2.84 11.58 13.54
CA LEU A 65 2.52 11.96 14.91
C LEU A 65 1.11 12.56 15.03
N ALA A 66 0.71 13.42 14.08
CA ALA A 66 -0.63 14.00 14.06
C ALA A 66 -1.69 12.92 13.86
N ALA A 67 -1.49 12.03 12.89
CA ALA A 67 -2.37 10.89 12.62
C ALA A 67 -2.61 10.02 13.87
N LEU A 68 -1.58 9.75 14.65
CA LEU A 68 -1.73 8.99 15.88
C LEU A 68 -2.48 9.75 16.97
N GLY A 69 -2.27 11.06 17.06
CA GLY A 69 -3.03 11.92 17.97
C GLY A 69 -4.53 11.89 17.62
N ASP A 70 -4.84 12.12 16.35
CA ASP A 70 -6.21 12.10 15.85
C ASP A 70 -6.87 10.73 16.05
N ALA A 71 -6.11 9.65 15.87
CA ALA A 71 -6.59 8.29 16.06
C ALA A 71 -6.80 7.88 17.52
N GLY A 72 -6.42 8.70 18.50
CA GLY A 72 -6.41 8.31 19.92
C GLY A 72 -5.35 7.26 20.24
N ALA A 73 -4.32 7.14 19.39
CA ALA A 73 -3.32 6.09 19.46
C ALA A 73 -2.04 6.49 20.23
N ILE A 74 -2.01 7.69 20.83
CA ILE A 74 -0.91 8.15 21.68
C ILE A 74 -1.19 7.72 23.12
N GLY A 75 -0.31 6.88 23.66
CA GLY A 75 -0.34 6.48 25.07
C GLY A 75 0.94 6.86 25.82
N PRO A 76 0.97 6.63 27.14
CA PRO A 76 2.16 6.85 27.95
C PRO A 76 3.31 5.90 27.55
N GLY A 77 4.54 6.36 27.78
CA GLY A 77 5.76 5.60 27.52
C GLY A 77 6.43 5.84 26.15
N PRO A 78 7.57 5.19 25.90
CA PRO A 78 8.32 5.36 24.65
C PRO A 78 7.54 4.88 23.43
N LYS A 79 7.55 5.69 22.37
CA LYS A 79 6.91 5.32 21.09
C LYS A 79 7.82 4.35 20.32
N PRO A 80 7.28 3.30 19.68
CA PRO A 80 8.09 2.36 18.91
C PRO A 80 8.87 3.06 17.80
N LEU A 81 10.19 2.88 17.75
CA LEU A 81 11.04 3.47 16.71
C LEU A 81 10.61 3.03 15.30
N LYS A 82 10.15 1.77 15.17
CA LYS A 82 9.65 1.20 13.91
C LYS A 82 8.45 1.96 13.33
N ALA A 83 7.64 2.64 14.17
CA ALA A 83 6.52 3.43 13.69
C ALA A 83 6.94 4.72 12.96
N ARG A 84 8.21 5.17 13.13
CA ARG A 84 8.80 6.31 12.41
C ARG A 84 7.92 7.57 12.42
N LEU A 85 7.39 7.91 13.60
CA LEU A 85 6.33 8.92 13.76
C LEU A 85 6.73 10.37 13.47
N ARG A 86 8.04 10.64 13.35
CA ARG A 86 8.54 11.95 12.88
C ARG A 86 8.40 12.12 11.36
N GLY A 87 8.17 11.03 10.62
CA GLY A 87 7.92 11.05 9.18
C GLY A 87 6.45 11.22 8.84
N ARG A 88 6.16 11.16 7.54
CA ARG A 88 4.81 11.23 6.96
C ARG A 88 4.43 9.85 6.40
N PHE A 89 3.14 9.58 6.35
CA PHE A 89 2.60 8.41 5.64
C PHE A 89 2.26 8.82 4.21
N ASP A 90 2.50 7.95 3.23
CA ASP A 90 2.23 8.29 1.83
C ASP A 90 0.77 8.66 1.63
N LEU A 91 -0.15 7.84 2.15
CA LEU A 91 -1.57 8.16 2.27
C LEU A 91 -2.13 7.82 3.65
N LEU A 92 -3.09 8.63 4.08
CA LEU A 92 -3.92 8.38 5.25
C LEU A 92 -5.39 8.38 4.82
N LEU A 93 -6.06 7.25 5.03
CA LEU A 93 -7.49 7.11 4.85
C LEU A 93 -8.21 7.47 6.15
N TRP A 94 -9.32 8.20 6.04
CA TRP A 94 -10.10 8.68 7.17
C TRP A 94 -11.51 8.13 7.15
N TRP A 95 -12.04 7.88 8.34
CA TRP A 95 -13.48 7.77 8.58
C TRP A 95 -14.15 9.14 8.41
N ALA A 96 -15.45 9.17 8.12
CA ALA A 96 -16.18 10.44 8.00
C ALA A 96 -16.34 11.22 9.33
N ASN A 97 -16.02 10.61 10.47
CA ASN A 97 -15.95 11.30 11.76
C ASN A 97 -14.57 11.91 12.04
N SER A 98 -13.77 12.17 11.00
CA SER A 98 -12.44 12.78 11.07
C SER A 98 -11.42 11.97 11.89
N LYS A 99 -11.63 10.66 12.02
CA LYS A 99 -10.66 9.76 12.65
C LYS A 99 -9.87 8.99 11.58
N PRO A 100 -8.55 8.82 11.73
CA PRO A 100 -7.77 7.99 10.84
C PRO A 100 -8.25 6.54 10.87
N ARG A 101 -8.34 5.95 9.69
CA ARG A 101 -8.85 4.60 9.47
C ARG A 101 -7.75 3.65 9.06
N ALA A 102 -6.89 4.07 8.14
CA ALA A 102 -5.81 3.25 7.63
C ALA A 102 -4.63 4.08 7.17
N VAL A 103 -3.44 3.57 7.45
CA VAL A 103 -2.19 4.02 6.84
C VAL A 103 -1.95 3.21 5.57
N ILE A 104 -1.55 3.89 4.49
CA ILE A 104 -1.18 3.23 3.24
C ILE A 104 0.21 3.74 2.85
N GLU A 105 1.15 2.83 2.70
CA GLU A 105 2.49 3.11 2.14
C GLU A 105 2.55 2.60 0.71
N VAL A 106 3.22 3.32 -0.16
CA VAL A 106 3.30 3.07 -1.61
C VAL A 106 4.75 2.80 -1.98
N LYS A 107 4.98 1.78 -2.81
CA LYS A 107 6.32 1.47 -3.33
C LYS A 107 6.32 1.26 -4.83
N ASN A 108 7.18 2.03 -5.50
CA ASN A 108 7.44 1.83 -6.92
C ASN A 108 8.56 0.80 -7.12
N HIS A 109 8.22 -0.37 -7.69
CA HIS A 109 9.16 -1.44 -7.99
C HIS A 109 10.13 -1.80 -6.83
N PRO A 110 9.62 -2.19 -5.65
CA PRO A 110 10.46 -2.39 -4.48
C PRO A 110 11.51 -3.51 -4.65
N SER A 111 12.79 -3.15 -4.65
CA SER A 111 13.91 -4.07 -4.85
C SER A 111 14.26 -4.85 -3.57
N GLY A 112 14.12 -6.17 -3.58
CA GLY A 112 14.52 -7.04 -2.47
C GLY A 112 13.85 -6.72 -1.12
N PRO A 113 14.01 -7.54 -0.06
CA PRO A 113 13.30 -7.30 1.21
C PRO A 113 13.72 -6.00 1.89
N LYS A 114 15.00 -5.61 1.79
CA LYS A 114 15.52 -4.38 2.41
C LYS A 114 14.79 -3.10 1.96
N GLY A 115 14.21 -3.11 0.76
CA GLY A 115 13.54 -1.95 0.17
C GLY A 115 12.11 -1.68 0.68
N TRP A 116 11.48 -2.63 1.37
CA TRP A 116 10.05 -2.49 1.77
C TRP A 116 9.71 -3.06 3.15
N VAL A 117 10.57 -3.88 3.76
CA VAL A 117 10.30 -4.47 5.08
C VAL A 117 10.06 -3.40 6.15
N LYS A 118 10.78 -2.28 6.09
CA LYS A 118 10.60 -1.18 7.05
C LYS A 118 9.22 -0.54 6.96
N ASP A 119 8.60 -0.52 5.79
CA ASP A 119 7.27 0.06 5.59
C ASP A 119 6.19 -0.89 6.13
N ILE A 120 6.36 -2.21 5.90
CA ILE A 120 5.53 -3.25 6.53
C ILE A 120 5.62 -3.19 8.07
N GLU A 121 6.84 -3.11 8.62
CA GLU A 121 7.06 -2.98 10.06
C GLU A 121 6.46 -1.70 10.63
N ARG A 122 6.51 -0.60 9.87
CA ARG A 122 5.92 0.68 10.24
C ARG A 122 4.40 0.58 10.33
N ILE A 123 3.75 0.01 9.32
CA ILE A 123 2.30 -0.25 9.33
C ILE A 123 1.93 -1.10 10.54
N ALA A 124 2.62 -2.23 10.75
CA ALA A 124 2.35 -3.12 11.87
C ALA A 124 2.56 -2.45 13.23
N ALA A 125 3.56 -1.56 13.36
CA ALA A 125 3.80 -0.80 14.58
C ALA A 125 2.67 0.19 14.85
N VAL A 126 2.24 0.97 13.84
CA VAL A 126 1.10 1.90 13.94
C VAL A 126 -0.17 1.16 14.35
N LEU A 127 -0.44 0.02 13.71
CA LEU A 127 -1.59 -0.81 14.07
C LEU A 127 -1.48 -1.40 15.47
N ASN A 128 -0.31 -1.61 16.06
CA ASN A 128 -0.25 -2.12 17.44
C ASN A 128 -0.31 -1.03 18.52
N MET A 129 -0.16 0.24 18.16
CA MET A 129 -0.15 1.34 19.14
C MET A 129 -1.54 1.60 19.71
N GLN A 130 -1.65 1.49 21.04
CA GLN A 130 -2.90 1.73 21.79
C GLN A 130 -4.09 1.04 21.11
N LYS A 131 -3.90 -0.23 20.71
CA LYS A 131 -4.81 -0.94 19.79
C LYS A 131 -6.28 -0.93 20.24
N ASP A 132 -6.53 -0.90 21.55
CA ASP A 132 -7.89 -0.94 22.11
C ASP A 132 -8.57 0.44 22.05
N ASN A 133 -7.80 1.53 21.89
CA ASN A 133 -8.28 2.91 21.82
C ASN A 133 -8.12 3.54 20.43
N SER A 134 -7.33 2.91 19.56
CA SER A 134 -6.91 3.44 18.26
C SER A 134 -7.95 3.18 17.17
N SER A 135 -8.34 4.25 16.45
CA SER A 135 -9.29 4.17 15.33
C SER A 135 -8.75 3.51 14.06
N PHE A 136 -7.44 3.22 14.01
CA PHE A 136 -6.83 2.49 12.90
C PHE A 136 -7.34 1.06 12.85
N HIS A 137 -7.92 0.68 11.71
CA HIS A 137 -8.56 -0.63 11.53
C HIS A 137 -7.73 -1.58 10.65
N PHE A 138 -7.01 -1.04 9.67
CA PHE A 138 -6.11 -1.78 8.81
C PHE A 138 -4.99 -0.88 8.30
N GLY A 139 -3.97 -1.45 7.68
CA GLY A 139 -3.04 -0.72 6.83
C GLY A 139 -2.88 -1.43 5.50
N ALA A 140 -2.36 -0.72 4.51
CA ALA A 140 -2.08 -1.27 3.19
C ALA A 140 -0.65 -0.94 2.76
N PHE A 141 -0.02 -1.88 2.08
CA PHE A 141 1.23 -1.67 1.38
C PHE A 141 0.96 -1.86 -0.10
N ALA A 142 0.88 -0.76 -0.84
CA ALA A 142 0.60 -0.72 -2.27
C ALA A 142 1.90 -0.75 -3.06
N TYR A 143 1.98 -1.56 -4.11
CA TYR A 143 3.20 -1.66 -4.89
C TYR A 143 2.96 -2.04 -6.35
N TYR A 144 3.84 -1.52 -7.19
CA TYR A 144 3.94 -1.87 -8.60
C TYR A 144 5.15 -2.79 -8.82
N TYR A 145 5.03 -3.78 -9.71
CA TYR A 145 6.18 -4.51 -10.22
C TYR A 145 6.14 -4.61 -11.73
N SER A 146 7.33 -4.59 -12.32
CA SER A 146 7.57 -4.96 -13.72
C SER A 146 8.70 -5.99 -13.84
N ALA A 147 8.76 -6.65 -14.98
CA ALA A 147 9.87 -7.51 -15.37
C ALA A 147 9.92 -7.63 -16.89
N GLN A 148 11.13 -7.79 -17.43
CA GLN A 148 11.33 -8.29 -18.78
C GLN A 148 11.50 -9.81 -18.75
N ASP A 149 11.36 -10.45 -19.91
CA ASP A 149 11.73 -11.85 -20.09
C ASP A 149 13.20 -12.10 -19.72
N GLY A 150 13.51 -13.34 -19.33
CA GLY A 150 14.88 -13.76 -19.09
C GLY A 150 15.13 -15.12 -19.69
N ARG A 151 16.40 -15.52 -19.72
CA ARG A 151 16.83 -16.80 -20.32
C ARG A 151 16.12 -18.03 -19.75
N GLN A 152 15.72 -17.98 -18.47
CA GLN A 152 15.14 -19.13 -17.76
C GLN A 152 13.67 -18.95 -17.36
N LEU A 153 13.19 -17.71 -17.29
CA LEU A 153 11.86 -17.39 -16.77
C LEU A 153 11.26 -16.26 -17.59
N SER A 154 9.99 -16.39 -17.94
CA SER A 154 9.24 -15.28 -18.52
C SER A 154 9.03 -14.15 -17.50
N ALA A 155 8.71 -12.96 -18.00
CA ALA A 155 8.35 -11.80 -17.20
C ALA A 155 7.24 -12.14 -16.20
N GLU A 156 6.18 -12.81 -16.67
CA GLU A 156 5.04 -13.24 -15.85
C GLU A 156 5.47 -14.19 -14.72
N GLN A 157 6.32 -15.17 -15.03
CA GLN A 157 6.85 -16.10 -14.02
C GLN A 157 7.71 -15.37 -12.97
N LYS A 158 8.50 -14.37 -13.38
CA LYS A 158 9.28 -13.54 -12.45
C LYS A 158 8.36 -12.72 -11.55
N LEU A 159 7.31 -12.12 -12.09
CA LEU A 159 6.33 -11.34 -11.34
C LEU A 159 5.57 -12.21 -10.34
N ALA A 160 5.03 -13.35 -10.77
CA ALA A 160 4.36 -14.31 -9.89
C ALA A 160 5.26 -14.76 -8.73
N ARG A 161 6.55 -15.02 -8.99
CA ARG A 161 7.52 -15.35 -7.94
C ARG A 161 7.78 -14.18 -6.97
N LYS A 162 7.87 -12.94 -7.48
CA LYS A 162 8.05 -11.74 -6.63
C LYS A 162 6.84 -11.54 -5.70
N LEU A 163 5.63 -11.62 -6.25
CA LEU A 163 4.35 -11.50 -5.53
C LEU A 163 4.25 -12.56 -4.42
N GLU A 164 4.49 -13.83 -4.76
CA GLU A 164 4.40 -14.93 -3.80
C GLU A 164 5.46 -14.82 -2.70
N ARG A 165 6.68 -14.38 -3.05
CA ARG A 165 7.75 -14.19 -2.05
C ARG A 165 7.39 -13.08 -1.07
N MET A 166 6.82 -11.97 -1.54
CA MET A 166 6.40 -10.88 -0.67
C MET A 166 5.26 -11.32 0.24
N LYS A 167 4.22 -11.94 -0.31
CA LYS A 167 3.09 -12.50 0.45
C LYS A 167 3.55 -13.43 1.56
N LYS A 168 4.39 -14.42 1.21
CA LYS A 168 4.95 -15.39 2.17
C LYS A 168 5.75 -14.71 3.26
N TYR A 169 6.64 -13.78 2.90
CA TYR A 169 7.46 -13.08 3.88
C TYR A 169 6.62 -12.24 4.85
N VAL A 170 5.65 -11.47 4.34
CA VAL A 170 4.81 -10.62 5.20
C VAL A 170 3.94 -11.49 6.10
N ALA A 171 3.33 -12.54 5.55
CA ALA A 171 2.55 -13.51 6.32
C ALA A 171 3.40 -14.14 7.43
N SER A 172 4.59 -14.67 7.12
CA SER A 172 5.45 -15.30 8.13
C SER A 172 5.96 -14.33 9.20
N SER A 173 6.12 -13.05 8.84
CA SER A 173 6.64 -12.03 9.76
C SER A 173 5.58 -11.48 10.72
N LEU A 174 4.29 -11.55 10.35
CA LEU A 174 3.19 -10.88 11.07
C LEU A 174 2.03 -11.81 11.51
N SER A 175 2.02 -13.08 11.10
CA SER A 175 0.88 -14.01 11.20
C SER A 175 0.22 -14.10 12.58
N ASN A 176 0.99 -13.99 13.67
CA ASN A 176 0.44 -14.17 15.02
C ASN A 176 -0.36 -12.96 15.53
N LYS A 177 -0.27 -11.81 14.86
CA LYS A 177 -0.89 -10.54 15.31
C LYS A 177 -1.85 -9.96 14.27
N PHE A 178 -1.66 -10.33 13.01
CA PHE A 178 -2.36 -9.72 11.89
C PHE A 178 -2.86 -10.77 10.90
N ARG A 179 -4.07 -10.54 10.39
CA ARG A 179 -4.55 -11.18 9.18
C ARG A 179 -3.96 -10.44 7.98
N ILE A 180 -3.33 -11.20 7.09
CA ILE A 180 -2.68 -10.70 5.87
C ILE A 180 -3.47 -11.17 4.66
N GLU A 181 -3.76 -10.24 3.75
CA GLU A 181 -4.42 -10.53 2.47
C GLU A 181 -3.66 -9.79 1.36
N GLN A 182 -3.41 -10.45 0.24
CA GLN A 182 -2.81 -9.82 -0.93
C GLN A 182 -3.87 -9.73 -2.04
N VAL A 183 -4.04 -8.53 -2.59
CA VAL A 183 -4.92 -8.24 -3.71
C VAL A 183 -4.04 -7.81 -4.88
N GLU A 184 -4.32 -8.34 -6.07
CA GLU A 184 -3.47 -8.23 -7.25
C GLU A 184 -4.35 -7.92 -8.46
N SER A 185 -3.84 -7.15 -9.43
CA SER A 185 -4.40 -7.11 -10.78
C SER A 185 -4.08 -8.41 -11.52
N ASN A 186 -4.60 -8.54 -12.74
CA ASN A 186 -3.98 -9.44 -13.70
C ASN A 186 -2.53 -9.00 -13.97
N ILE A 187 -1.68 -9.96 -14.34
CA ILE A 187 -0.39 -9.62 -14.93
C ILE A 187 -0.65 -9.17 -16.37
N HIS A 188 -0.21 -7.96 -16.69
CA HIS A 188 -0.33 -7.38 -18.02
C HIS A 188 0.94 -7.69 -18.80
N ASN A 189 0.83 -8.55 -19.81
CA ASN A 189 1.94 -8.96 -20.68
C ASN A 189 1.93 -8.10 -21.96
N GLU A 190 2.99 -7.31 -22.14
CA GLU A 190 3.19 -6.37 -23.25
C GLU A 190 4.13 -6.96 -24.33
N GLY A 191 4.26 -8.29 -24.39
CA GLY A 191 5.10 -8.97 -25.37
C GLY A 191 6.59 -8.71 -25.14
N GLU A 192 7.28 -8.21 -26.18
CA GLU A 192 8.73 -7.98 -26.14
C GLU A 192 9.15 -6.95 -25.07
N TYR A 193 8.24 -6.06 -24.67
CA TYR A 193 8.49 -5.06 -23.64
C TYR A 193 8.49 -5.66 -22.22
N GLY A 194 7.95 -6.87 -22.05
CA GLY A 194 7.88 -7.60 -20.78
C GLY A 194 6.47 -7.62 -20.18
N ALA A 195 6.37 -7.66 -18.85
CA ALA A 195 5.10 -7.65 -18.14
C ALA A 195 5.14 -6.77 -16.89
N TRP A 196 3.96 -6.37 -16.41
CA TRP A 196 3.78 -5.61 -15.18
C TRP A 196 2.53 -6.01 -14.39
N VAL A 197 2.48 -5.65 -13.11
CA VAL A 197 1.38 -5.97 -12.20
C VAL A 197 1.23 -4.93 -11.09
N ALA A 198 -0.02 -4.62 -10.74
CA ALA A 198 -0.39 -3.84 -9.57
C ALA A 198 -0.76 -4.77 -8.42
N ALA A 199 -0.31 -4.47 -7.21
CA ALA A 199 -0.67 -5.28 -6.04
C ALA A 199 -0.72 -4.44 -4.76
N CYS A 200 -1.45 -4.95 -3.76
CA CYS A 200 -1.35 -4.43 -2.41
C CYS A 200 -1.49 -5.55 -1.37
N ILE A 201 -0.81 -5.37 -0.23
CA ILE A 201 -0.99 -6.22 0.95
C ILE A 201 -1.82 -5.44 1.96
N ILE A 202 -2.94 -6.02 2.36
CA ILE A 202 -3.78 -5.57 3.46
C ILE A 202 -3.32 -6.24 4.75
N ILE A 203 -3.05 -5.42 5.76
CA ILE A 203 -2.65 -5.85 7.10
C ILE A 203 -3.76 -5.45 8.06
N LYS A 204 -4.48 -6.43 8.61
CA LYS A 204 -5.61 -6.20 9.51
C LYS A 204 -5.33 -6.81 10.88
N ARG A 205 -5.70 -6.13 11.96
CA ARG A 205 -5.64 -6.70 13.31
C ARG A 205 -6.51 -7.98 13.39
N VAL A 206 -6.01 -8.99 14.09
CA VAL A 206 -6.86 -10.08 14.59
C VAL A 206 -7.49 -9.55 15.88
N ASN A 207 -8.82 -9.57 15.97
CA ASN A 207 -9.55 -9.18 17.18
C ASN A 207 -9.30 -10.20 18.30
#